data_AF-A0A3B1C418-F1
#
_entry.id   AF-A0A3B1C418-F1
#
_cell.length_a   1.000
_cell.length_b   1.000
_cell.length_c   1.000
_cell.angle_alpha   90.00
_cell.angle_beta   90.00
_cell.angle_gamma   90.00
#
_symmetry.space_group_name_H-M   'P 1'
#
loop_
_entity.id
_entity.type
_entity.pdbx_description
1 polymer ?
#
loop_
_entity_poly.entity_id
_entity_poly.type
_entity_poly.pdbx_seq_one_letter_code
_entity_poly.pdbx_strand_id
1 'polypeptide(L)'
;MIKENLNEETLALDSKVPLEKVSDLARGYKKVSIDCGVMEMSGVTLNSMMKAARSAGVTDFKLLNVCGQTLVGTGMDGPANVEVHGLIGNHSAAFIDQIKLDTFPTYFPNEVWCPGDAQVAIGNTSNPTEMNIGGSVDDLFASYCPSGTFRVAGQGGNRCGLRAGAGIPHAWREINHSQFEEMDKHEIKETLLRKYQLRKARINNIGWDDYLKEFRLKVEDRNPPVIMFGRKVRDYFMEYAQGTIGIVLNVYDVETPVGYYVCSGMTAGKAFIRGEIPKERLGIRVGFAELTDGDRDFISEQIIGFYKTFDGRLADTYQARLDQLMKRFYNNRDELLDTFNKIVSAF
;
A
#
# COMPACT_ATOMS: atom_id res chain seq x y z
N MET A 1 -20.83 -12.04 -23.85
CA MET A 1 -19.68 -12.53 -23.06
C MET A 1 -20.12 -13.75 -22.28
N ILE A 2 -19.67 -14.93 -22.71
CA ILE A 2 -19.76 -16.16 -21.91
C ILE A 2 -18.88 -15.88 -20.69
N LYS A 3 -19.44 -15.83 -19.49
CA LYS A 3 -18.64 -15.92 -18.26
C LYS A 3 -18.01 -17.30 -18.31
N GLU A 4 -16.78 -17.41 -18.80
CA GLU A 4 -16.00 -18.62 -18.62
C GLU A 4 -15.99 -18.90 -17.12
N ASN A 5 -16.50 -20.06 -16.73
CA ASN A 5 -16.42 -20.55 -15.36
C ASN A 5 -14.94 -20.80 -15.07
N LEU A 6 -14.23 -19.75 -14.66
CA LEU A 6 -12.84 -19.83 -14.28
C LEU A 6 -12.72 -20.84 -13.12
N ASN A 7 -11.78 -21.77 -13.26
CA ASN A 7 -11.52 -22.81 -12.27
C ASN A 7 -11.10 -22.15 -10.94
N GLU A 8 -11.71 -22.60 -9.83
CA GLU A 8 -11.33 -22.15 -8.49
C GLU A 8 -10.12 -22.90 -7.93
N GLU A 9 -9.71 -23.99 -8.58
CA GLU A 9 -8.44 -24.67 -8.31
C GLU A 9 -7.26 -23.73 -8.55
N THR A 10 -6.18 -23.96 -7.80
CA THR A 10 -4.97 -23.15 -7.90
C THR A 10 -3.98 -23.83 -8.84
N LEU A 11 -3.59 -23.15 -9.91
CA LEU A 11 -2.51 -23.61 -10.77
C LEU A 11 -1.18 -23.51 -10.03
N ALA A 12 -0.45 -24.62 -9.90
CA ALA A 12 0.88 -24.64 -9.30
C ALA A 12 1.97 -24.47 -10.37
N LEU A 13 2.87 -23.52 -10.15
CA LEU A 13 4.04 -23.23 -10.98
C LEU A 13 5.31 -23.26 -10.12
N ASP A 14 6.45 -23.55 -10.73
CA ASP A 14 7.77 -23.56 -10.09
C ASP A 14 8.86 -23.06 -11.05
N SER A 15 10.12 -23.09 -10.59
CA SER A 15 11.32 -22.69 -11.34
C SER A 15 11.54 -23.47 -12.65
N LYS A 16 10.92 -24.64 -12.81
CA LYS A 16 11.10 -25.53 -13.97
C LYS A 16 10.11 -25.23 -15.09
N VAL A 17 9.05 -24.48 -14.81
CA VAL A 17 8.06 -24.09 -15.82
C VAL A 17 8.68 -23.04 -16.76
N PRO A 18 8.74 -23.29 -18.09
CA PRO A 18 9.22 -22.29 -19.04
C PRO A 18 8.29 -21.08 -19.09
N LEU A 19 8.86 -19.87 -19.04
CA LEU A 19 8.12 -18.61 -18.97
C LEU A 19 7.11 -18.45 -20.11
N GLU A 20 7.46 -18.85 -21.32
CA GLU A 20 6.61 -18.76 -22.51
C GLU A 20 5.33 -19.60 -22.42
N LYS A 21 5.32 -20.63 -21.56
CA LYS A 21 4.15 -21.49 -21.36
C LYS A 21 3.22 -20.98 -20.26
N VAL A 22 3.67 -20.04 -19.43
CA VAL A 22 2.92 -19.61 -18.23
C VAL A 22 1.56 -19.03 -18.60
N SER A 23 1.49 -18.16 -19.63
CA SER A 23 0.23 -17.56 -20.04
C SER A 23 -0.78 -18.61 -20.54
N ASP A 24 -0.33 -19.56 -21.37
CA ASP A 24 -1.19 -20.65 -21.87
C ASP A 24 -1.69 -21.55 -20.74
N LEU A 25 -0.81 -21.89 -19.78
CA LEU A 25 -1.16 -22.71 -18.62
C LEU A 25 -2.14 -22.00 -17.67
N ALA A 26 -1.97 -20.68 -17.51
CA ALA A 26 -2.78 -19.86 -16.62
C ALA A 26 -4.17 -19.52 -17.19
N ARG A 27 -4.42 -19.73 -18.49
CA ARG A 27 -5.75 -19.49 -19.07
C ARG A 27 -6.80 -20.35 -18.38
N GLY A 28 -7.89 -19.71 -17.97
CA GLY A 28 -8.99 -20.38 -17.28
C GLY A 28 -8.84 -20.45 -15.76
N TYR A 29 -7.70 -20.03 -15.18
CA TYR A 29 -7.48 -20.02 -13.73
C TYR A 29 -7.64 -18.61 -13.15
N LYS A 30 -8.30 -18.50 -11.99
CA LYS A 30 -8.27 -17.25 -11.19
C LYS A 30 -7.04 -17.15 -10.30
N LYS A 31 -6.53 -18.31 -9.85
CA LYS A 31 -5.53 -18.43 -8.79
C LYS A 31 -4.28 -19.16 -9.28
N VAL A 32 -3.11 -18.63 -8.91
CA VAL A 32 -1.82 -19.27 -9.16
C VAL A 32 -1.01 -19.33 -7.87
N SER A 33 -0.36 -20.47 -7.63
CA SER A 33 0.70 -20.62 -6.64
C SER A 33 2.03 -20.77 -7.35
N ILE A 34 3.03 -19.95 -7.00
CA ILE A 34 4.38 -20.02 -7.56
C ILE A 34 5.36 -20.35 -6.45
N ASP A 35 6.01 -21.51 -6.53
CA ASP A 35 7.11 -21.87 -5.64
C ASP A 35 8.44 -21.33 -6.18
N CYS A 36 9.07 -20.44 -5.42
CA CYS A 36 10.34 -19.82 -5.80
C CYS A 36 11.56 -20.72 -5.49
N GLY A 37 11.36 -21.82 -4.76
CA GLY A 37 12.41 -22.76 -4.38
C GLY A 37 13.54 -22.09 -3.58
N VAL A 38 13.23 -21.06 -2.78
CA VAL A 38 14.18 -20.22 -2.02
C VAL A 38 15.13 -19.44 -2.93
N MET A 39 16.11 -20.11 -3.54
CA MET A 39 17.13 -19.54 -4.42
C MET A 39 17.05 -20.08 -5.86
N GLU A 40 16.13 -21.00 -6.16
CA GLU A 40 16.01 -21.62 -7.48
C GLU A 40 15.42 -20.68 -8.54
N MET A 41 14.61 -19.69 -8.13
CA MET A 41 13.99 -18.73 -9.03
C MET A 41 14.55 -17.32 -8.82
N SER A 42 14.96 -16.67 -9.91
CA SER A 42 15.36 -15.26 -9.87
C SER A 42 14.13 -14.35 -9.74
N GLY A 43 14.32 -13.15 -9.16
CA GLY A 43 13.24 -12.16 -9.06
C GLY A 43 12.70 -11.69 -10.41
N VAL A 44 13.56 -11.59 -11.43
CA VAL A 44 13.15 -11.25 -12.80
C VAL A 44 12.25 -12.33 -13.40
N THR A 45 12.61 -13.60 -13.19
CA THR A 45 11.81 -14.74 -13.64
C THR A 45 10.45 -14.75 -12.94
N LEU A 46 10.44 -14.65 -11.60
CA LEU A 46 9.22 -14.60 -10.80
C LEU A 46 8.28 -13.47 -11.27
N ASN A 47 8.78 -12.25 -11.39
CA ASN A 47 7.96 -11.11 -11.81
C ASN A 47 7.41 -11.30 -13.23
N SER A 48 8.22 -11.87 -14.14
CA SER A 48 7.78 -12.16 -15.50
C SER A 48 6.69 -13.24 -15.53
N MET A 49 6.81 -14.29 -14.72
CA MET A 49 5.77 -15.31 -14.56
C MET A 49 4.48 -14.71 -14.01
N MET A 50 4.57 -13.86 -12.98
CA MET A 50 3.40 -13.16 -12.43
C MET A 50 2.68 -12.34 -13.49
N LYS A 51 3.42 -11.58 -14.31
CA LYS A 51 2.84 -10.78 -15.40
C LYS A 51 2.22 -11.63 -16.50
N ALA A 52 2.86 -12.73 -16.89
CA ALA A 52 2.34 -13.66 -17.90
C ALA A 52 1.04 -14.36 -17.43
N ALA A 53 0.97 -14.70 -16.14
CA ALA A 53 -0.25 -15.22 -15.52
C ALA A 53 -1.33 -14.13 -15.40
N ARG A 54 -0.94 -12.90 -15.00
CA ARG A 54 -1.85 -11.76 -14.89
C ARG A 54 -2.51 -11.41 -16.23
N SER A 55 -1.75 -11.44 -17.33
CA SER A 55 -2.29 -11.20 -18.68
C SER A 55 -3.23 -12.30 -19.15
N ALA A 56 -3.14 -13.51 -18.58
CA ALA A 56 -4.08 -14.61 -18.80
C ALA A 56 -5.36 -14.51 -17.94
N GLY A 57 -5.49 -13.48 -17.10
CA GLY A 57 -6.67 -13.22 -16.28
C GLY A 57 -6.58 -13.64 -14.81
N VAL A 58 -5.42 -14.11 -14.35
CA VAL A 58 -5.20 -14.48 -12.94
C VAL A 58 -5.28 -13.24 -12.04
N THR A 59 -6.05 -13.33 -10.96
CA THR A 59 -6.27 -12.24 -10.01
C THR A 59 -5.69 -12.52 -8.63
N ASP A 60 -5.39 -13.77 -8.30
CA ASP A 60 -4.94 -14.16 -6.96
C ASP A 60 -3.63 -14.96 -7.05
N PHE A 61 -2.57 -14.42 -6.47
CA PHE A 61 -1.23 -14.98 -6.49
C PHE A 61 -0.82 -15.41 -5.09
N LYS A 62 -0.31 -16.64 -4.96
CA LYS A 62 0.34 -17.14 -3.75
C LYS A 62 1.80 -17.45 -4.08
N LEU A 63 2.73 -16.75 -3.48
CA LEU A 63 4.16 -16.96 -3.70
C LEU A 63 4.74 -17.71 -2.51
N LEU A 64 5.32 -18.88 -2.77
CA LEU A 64 5.91 -19.75 -1.75
C LEU A 64 7.43 -19.67 -1.78
N ASN A 65 8.03 -19.84 -0.61
CA ASN A 65 9.49 -19.91 -0.45
C ASN A 65 10.22 -18.69 -1.04
N VAL A 66 9.65 -17.50 -0.88
CA VAL A 66 10.26 -16.27 -1.37
C VAL A 66 11.39 -15.87 -0.41
N CYS A 67 12.61 -15.79 -0.91
CA CYS A 67 13.80 -15.52 -0.12
C CYS A 67 14.65 -14.41 -0.76
N GLY A 68 14.05 -13.23 -0.91
CA GLY A 68 14.74 -12.04 -1.39
C GLY A 68 14.71 -11.86 -2.91
N GLN A 69 13.82 -12.55 -3.61
CA GLN A 69 13.52 -12.25 -5.02
C GLN A 69 13.19 -10.77 -5.17
N THR A 70 13.90 -10.08 -6.07
CA THR A 70 13.68 -8.66 -6.35
C THR A 70 12.53 -8.46 -7.34
N LEU A 71 12.02 -7.23 -7.43
CA LEU A 71 11.03 -6.82 -8.43
C LEU A 71 9.69 -7.58 -8.38
N VAL A 72 9.35 -8.24 -7.26
CA VAL A 72 8.13 -9.03 -7.14
C VAL A 72 6.90 -8.16 -7.39
N GLY A 73 6.11 -8.50 -8.40
CA GLY A 73 4.90 -7.75 -8.79
C GLY A 73 5.16 -6.37 -9.41
N THR A 74 6.41 -5.97 -9.67
CA THR A 74 6.74 -4.62 -10.14
C THR A 74 6.15 -4.34 -11.52
N GLY A 75 5.32 -3.29 -11.61
CA GLY A 75 4.58 -2.91 -12.82
C GLY A 75 3.58 -3.96 -13.26
N MET A 76 2.99 -4.69 -12.31
CA MET A 76 1.85 -5.57 -12.55
C MET A 76 0.55 -4.77 -12.43
N ASP A 77 -0.40 -5.03 -13.33
CA ASP A 77 -1.69 -4.33 -13.33
C ASP A 77 -2.66 -4.96 -12.33
N GLY A 78 -3.37 -4.11 -11.57
CA GLY A 78 -4.51 -4.53 -10.76
C GLY A 78 -5.80 -4.68 -11.58
N PRO A 79 -6.93 -4.97 -10.91
CA PRO A 79 -7.00 -5.41 -9.52
C PRO A 79 -6.47 -6.85 -9.35
N ALA A 80 -5.63 -7.08 -8.34
CA ALA A 80 -5.11 -8.40 -8.00
C ALA A 80 -4.68 -8.50 -6.52
N ASN A 81 -4.69 -9.70 -5.97
CA ASN A 81 -4.18 -10.03 -4.64
C ASN A 81 -2.87 -10.81 -4.77
N VAL A 82 -1.88 -10.46 -3.96
CA VAL A 82 -0.58 -11.14 -3.90
C VAL A 82 -0.27 -11.48 -2.44
N GLU A 83 -0.29 -12.76 -2.13
CA GLU A 83 0.14 -13.31 -0.85
C GLU A 83 1.56 -13.85 -0.99
N VAL A 84 2.47 -13.41 -0.12
CA VAL A 84 3.86 -13.83 -0.12
C VAL A 84 4.22 -14.52 1.18
N HIS A 85 4.64 -15.78 1.07
CA HIS A 85 5.23 -16.54 2.18
C HIS A 85 6.75 -16.43 2.10
N GLY A 86 7.29 -15.52 2.91
CA GLY A 86 8.72 -15.25 2.97
C GLY A 86 9.07 -13.76 2.82
N LEU A 87 10.32 -13.49 2.47
CA LEU A 87 10.90 -12.16 2.38
C LEU A 87 10.93 -11.69 0.92
N ILE A 88 10.36 -10.52 0.63
CA ILE A 88 10.49 -9.88 -0.69
C ILE A 88 11.76 -9.02 -0.80
N GLY A 89 12.42 -9.10 -1.94
CA GLY A 89 13.66 -8.39 -2.21
C GLY A 89 13.45 -6.97 -2.75
N ASN A 90 14.57 -6.27 -2.95
CA ASN A 90 14.61 -4.87 -3.39
C ASN A 90 13.69 -4.55 -4.57
N HIS A 91 13.12 -3.33 -4.54
CA HIS A 91 12.29 -2.76 -5.61
C HIS A 91 11.03 -3.58 -5.96
N SER A 92 10.61 -4.48 -5.08
CA SER A 92 9.33 -5.19 -5.22
C SER A 92 8.15 -4.24 -5.05
N ALA A 93 7.05 -4.58 -5.70
CA ALA A 93 5.81 -3.81 -5.70
C ALA A 93 5.98 -2.34 -6.16
N ALA A 94 7.01 -2.04 -6.94
CA ALA A 94 7.16 -0.72 -7.52
C ALA A 94 6.18 -0.53 -8.69
N PHE A 95 5.65 0.69 -8.87
CA PHE A 95 4.75 1.05 -9.98
C PHE A 95 3.48 0.20 -10.10
N ILE A 96 3.01 -0.42 -9.01
CA ILE A 96 1.74 -1.14 -8.99
C ILE A 96 0.57 -0.18 -8.82
N ASP A 97 -0.58 -0.53 -9.38
CA ASP A 97 -1.86 0.14 -9.17
C ASP A 97 -2.94 -0.90 -8.81
N GLN A 98 -3.72 -0.62 -7.76
CA GLN A 98 -4.86 -1.44 -7.33
C GLN A 98 -4.52 -2.91 -6.98
N ILE A 99 -3.29 -3.14 -6.52
CA ILE A 99 -2.87 -4.45 -6.01
C ILE A 99 -2.97 -4.45 -4.48
N LYS A 100 -3.50 -5.54 -3.93
CA LYS A 100 -3.31 -5.89 -2.52
C LYS A 100 -2.10 -6.81 -2.39
N LEU A 101 -1.14 -6.46 -1.53
CA LEU A 101 0.03 -7.30 -1.28
C LEU A 101 0.21 -7.53 0.21
N ASP A 102 0.24 -8.80 0.61
CA ASP A 102 0.47 -9.22 1.99
C ASP A 102 1.73 -10.09 2.06
N THR A 103 2.66 -9.78 2.96
CA THR A 103 3.75 -10.70 3.33
C THR A 103 3.48 -11.33 4.68
N PHE A 104 3.72 -12.63 4.79
CA PHE A 104 3.53 -13.39 6.03
C PHE A 104 4.81 -14.07 6.51
N PRO A 105 5.00 -14.18 7.83
CA PRO A 105 6.00 -15.08 8.39
C PRO A 105 5.79 -16.51 7.88
N THR A 106 6.89 -17.24 7.67
CA THR A 106 6.87 -18.63 7.24
C THR A 106 8.08 -19.37 7.76
N TYR A 107 8.09 -20.69 7.61
CA TYR A 107 9.29 -21.51 7.70
C TYR A 107 9.69 -21.93 6.28
N PHE A 108 10.97 -21.81 5.95
CA PHE A 108 11.51 -22.39 4.73
C PHE A 108 11.61 -23.92 4.85
N PRO A 109 11.82 -24.67 3.74
CA PRO A 109 11.85 -26.14 3.77
C PRO A 109 12.91 -26.75 4.71
N ASN A 110 13.94 -26.00 5.08
CA ASN A 110 14.97 -26.38 6.05
C ASN A 110 14.65 -25.94 7.49
N GLU A 111 13.39 -25.62 7.78
CA GLU A 111 12.88 -25.19 9.09
C GLU A 111 13.48 -23.86 9.60
N VAL A 112 14.12 -23.08 8.73
CA VAL A 112 14.57 -21.72 9.08
C VAL A 112 13.37 -20.79 9.08
N TRP A 113 13.14 -20.12 10.21
CA TRP A 113 12.09 -19.12 10.37
C TRP A 113 12.39 -17.86 9.54
N CYS A 114 11.36 -17.38 8.84
CA CYS A 114 11.39 -16.13 8.08
C CYS A 114 10.28 -15.21 8.61
N PRO A 115 10.60 -13.96 9.01
CA PRO A 115 9.63 -13.01 9.58
C PRO A 115 8.65 -12.39 8.57
N GLY A 116 8.81 -12.62 7.26
CA GLY A 116 8.02 -11.91 6.25
C GLY A 116 8.49 -10.48 6.01
N ASP A 117 9.79 -10.21 6.18
CA ASP A 117 10.40 -8.88 5.97
C ASP A 117 10.33 -8.44 4.49
N ALA A 118 10.56 -7.15 4.25
CA ALA A 118 10.74 -6.59 2.92
C ALA A 118 12.02 -5.75 2.90
N GLN A 119 12.79 -5.83 1.81
CA GLN A 119 14.08 -5.13 1.73
C GLN A 119 13.92 -3.63 1.36
N VAL A 120 14.82 -3.10 0.52
CA VAL A 120 14.91 -1.67 0.21
C VAL A 120 13.95 -1.28 -0.92
N ALA A 121 13.41 -0.06 -0.85
CA ALA A 121 12.65 0.57 -1.93
C ALA A 121 11.39 -0.21 -2.36
N ILE A 122 10.74 -0.83 -1.39
CA ILE A 122 9.51 -1.60 -1.57
C ILE A 122 8.33 -0.64 -1.73
N GLY A 123 7.48 -0.89 -2.72
CA GLY A 123 6.32 -0.04 -2.98
C GLY A 123 6.67 1.32 -3.58
N ASN A 124 7.86 1.50 -4.19
CA ASN A 124 8.20 2.80 -4.78
C ASN A 124 7.22 3.20 -5.88
N THR A 125 6.72 4.43 -5.82
CA THR A 125 5.78 5.00 -6.81
C THR A 125 4.54 4.11 -7.00
N SER A 126 4.05 3.50 -5.92
CA SER A 126 2.93 2.56 -5.96
C SER A 126 1.63 3.18 -5.47
N ASN A 127 0.50 2.67 -5.97
CA ASN A 127 -0.85 2.95 -5.51
C ASN A 127 -1.60 1.63 -5.19
N PRO A 128 -1.17 0.87 -4.17
CA PRO A 128 -1.86 -0.35 -3.77
C PRO A 128 -3.22 -0.02 -3.15
N THR A 129 -4.13 -0.98 -3.14
CA THR A 129 -5.31 -0.89 -2.26
C THR A 129 -4.85 -1.03 -0.81
N GLU A 130 -4.06 -2.06 -0.52
CA GLU A 130 -3.38 -2.28 0.74
C GLU A 130 -2.02 -2.96 0.50
N MET A 131 -1.01 -2.59 1.26
CA MET A 131 0.28 -3.27 1.30
C MET A 131 0.64 -3.56 2.75
N ASN A 132 0.58 -4.82 3.15
CA ASN A 132 0.73 -5.24 4.54
C ASN A 132 1.97 -6.13 4.67
N ILE A 133 2.95 -5.68 5.45
CA ILE A 133 4.21 -6.39 5.69
C ILE A 133 4.19 -6.98 7.10
N GLY A 134 4.21 -8.32 7.21
CA GLY A 134 4.25 -9.02 8.49
C GLY A 134 5.57 -8.88 9.25
N GLY A 135 6.65 -8.57 8.55
CA GLY A 135 7.97 -8.30 9.10
C GLY A 135 8.30 -6.81 9.21
N SER A 136 9.59 -6.50 9.08
CA SER A 136 10.16 -5.15 8.99
C SER A 136 10.45 -4.77 7.54
N VAL A 137 10.59 -3.48 7.29
CA VAL A 137 11.00 -2.95 5.98
C VAL A 137 12.29 -2.16 6.11
N ASP A 138 13.11 -2.18 5.07
CA ASP A 138 14.34 -1.40 5.01
C ASP A 138 14.09 0.02 4.43
N ASP A 139 15.17 0.71 4.08
CA ASP A 139 15.14 2.08 3.58
C ASP A 139 14.19 2.28 2.38
N LEU A 140 13.65 3.50 2.24
CA LEU A 140 12.82 3.95 1.12
C LEU A 140 11.47 3.24 0.96
N PHE A 141 10.96 2.52 1.96
CA PHE A 141 9.63 1.95 1.91
C PHE A 141 8.55 2.99 1.58
N ALA A 142 7.66 2.65 0.64
CA ALA A 142 6.55 3.49 0.19
C ALA A 142 6.97 4.91 -0.24
N SER A 143 8.15 5.06 -0.83
CA SER A 143 8.59 6.35 -1.37
C SER A 143 7.81 6.71 -2.63
N TYR A 144 7.57 8.01 -2.84
CA TYR A 144 6.89 8.56 -4.02
C TYR A 144 5.48 8.04 -4.26
N CYS A 145 4.85 7.44 -3.25
CA CYS A 145 3.51 6.85 -3.40
C CYS A 145 2.45 7.95 -3.49
N PRO A 146 1.63 7.98 -4.56
CA PRO A 146 0.57 8.96 -4.68
C PRO A 146 -0.62 8.68 -3.74
N SER A 147 -0.92 7.43 -3.41
CA SER A 147 -2.04 7.01 -2.56
C SER A 147 -1.83 5.57 -2.08
N GLY A 148 -2.82 5.00 -1.38
CA GLY A 148 -2.80 3.62 -0.87
C GLY A 148 -2.59 3.52 0.64
N THR A 149 -2.90 2.35 1.21
CA THR A 149 -2.70 2.06 2.63
C THR A 149 -1.55 1.07 2.82
N PHE A 150 -0.55 1.45 3.60
CA PHE A 150 0.65 0.68 3.86
C PHE A 150 0.73 0.38 5.35
N ARG A 151 0.90 -0.88 5.71
CA ARG A 151 1.04 -1.32 7.11
C ARG A 151 2.25 -2.22 7.24
N VAL A 152 3.10 -1.93 8.22
CA VAL A 152 4.28 -2.74 8.54
C VAL A 152 4.17 -3.14 10.00
N ALA A 153 4.10 -4.44 10.30
CA ALA A 153 4.08 -4.91 11.68
C ALA A 153 5.39 -4.54 12.41
N GLY A 154 6.52 -4.73 11.74
CA GLY A 154 7.85 -4.46 12.27
C GLY A 154 8.25 -2.98 12.28
N GLN A 155 9.54 -2.76 12.05
CA GLN A 155 10.16 -1.43 12.00
C GLN A 155 10.37 -0.97 10.55
N GLY A 156 10.50 0.34 10.36
CA GLY A 156 10.90 0.95 9.08
C GLY A 156 12.35 1.42 9.08
N GLY A 157 13.02 1.30 7.94
CA GLY A 157 14.33 1.88 7.67
C GLY A 157 14.30 3.42 7.53
N ASN A 158 15.36 3.96 6.95
CA ASN A 158 15.49 5.39 6.67
C ASN A 158 14.59 5.81 5.51
N ARG A 159 14.16 7.08 5.51
CA ARG A 159 13.43 7.69 4.39
C ARG A 159 12.15 6.94 3.97
N CYS A 160 11.53 6.24 4.91
CA CYS A 160 10.21 5.67 4.68
C CYS A 160 9.20 6.81 4.40
N GLY A 161 8.41 6.67 3.34
CA GLY A 161 7.45 7.68 2.91
C GLY A 161 8.09 8.93 2.28
N LEU A 162 9.33 8.84 1.77
CA LEU A 162 10.00 9.93 1.07
C LEU A 162 9.15 10.44 -0.09
N ARG A 163 8.78 11.72 -0.06
CA ARG A 163 8.01 12.40 -1.11
C ARG A 163 6.71 11.66 -1.49
N ALA A 164 6.14 10.88 -0.58
CA ALA A 164 4.79 10.36 -0.74
C ALA A 164 3.78 11.53 -0.63
N GLY A 165 2.63 11.44 -1.30
CA GLY A 165 1.56 12.42 -1.15
C GLY A 165 0.71 12.62 -2.40
N ALA A 166 0.05 13.78 -2.50
CA ALA A 166 -0.92 14.18 -3.52
C ALA A 166 -2.31 13.55 -3.40
N GLY A 167 -2.42 12.23 -3.20
CA GLY A 167 -3.68 11.48 -3.29
C GLY A 167 -4.18 11.39 -4.74
N ILE A 168 -4.79 10.26 -5.12
CA ILE A 168 -5.41 10.12 -6.45
C ILE A 168 -6.90 10.43 -6.31
N PRO A 169 -7.44 11.44 -7.03
CA PRO A 169 -8.87 11.72 -7.03
C PRO A 169 -9.69 10.52 -7.52
N HIS A 170 -10.80 10.20 -6.84
CA HIS A 170 -11.66 9.07 -7.24
C HIS A 170 -12.17 9.23 -8.67
N ALA A 171 -12.51 10.46 -9.07
CA ALA A 171 -12.99 10.77 -10.41
C ALA A 171 -11.99 10.44 -11.54
N TRP A 172 -10.69 10.31 -11.24
CA TRP A 172 -9.70 9.88 -12.23
C TRP A 172 -9.72 8.36 -12.44
N ARG A 173 -10.20 7.59 -11.46
CA ARG A 173 -10.33 6.13 -11.56
C ARG A 173 -11.58 5.69 -12.35
N GLU A 174 -12.62 6.52 -12.39
CA GLU A 174 -13.87 6.22 -13.12
C GLU A 174 -13.74 6.29 -14.64
N ILE A 175 -12.60 6.78 -15.17
CA ILE A 175 -12.41 6.94 -16.62
C ILE A 175 -12.08 5.59 -17.25
N ASN A 176 -13.13 4.89 -17.70
CA ASN A 176 -12.99 3.68 -18.52
C ASN A 176 -12.75 4.05 -19.99
N HIS A 177 -11.54 3.86 -20.51
CA HIS A 177 -11.23 4.05 -21.93
C HIS A 177 -11.42 2.78 -22.77
N SER A 178 -11.44 1.59 -22.17
CA SER A 178 -11.61 0.34 -22.91
C SER A 178 -12.98 0.23 -23.58
N GLN A 179 -13.97 1.00 -23.11
CA GLN A 179 -15.25 1.16 -23.82
C GLN A 179 -15.09 1.60 -25.29
N PHE A 180 -13.97 2.26 -25.65
CA PHE A 180 -13.70 2.75 -27.00
C PHE A 180 -12.85 1.79 -27.85
N GLU A 181 -12.27 0.74 -27.28
CA GLU A 181 -11.33 -0.15 -27.99
C GLU A 181 -12.01 -0.95 -29.10
N GLU A 182 -13.26 -1.34 -28.87
CA GLU A 182 -14.08 -2.12 -29.80
C GLU A 182 -14.97 -1.26 -30.71
N MET A 183 -14.90 0.08 -30.59
CA MET A 183 -15.75 1.01 -31.34
C MET A 183 -15.05 1.52 -32.61
N ASP A 184 -15.80 1.73 -33.69
CA ASP A 184 -15.27 2.37 -34.88
C ASP A 184 -15.14 3.91 -34.73
N LYS A 185 -14.43 4.56 -35.65
CA LYS A 185 -14.21 6.02 -35.61
C LYS A 185 -15.52 6.84 -35.64
N HIS A 186 -16.54 6.35 -36.34
CA HIS A 186 -17.83 7.02 -36.43
C HIS A 186 -18.58 6.91 -35.11
N GLU A 187 -18.64 5.71 -34.51
CA GLU A 187 -19.25 5.46 -33.21
C GLU A 187 -18.57 6.26 -32.09
N ILE A 188 -17.23 6.31 -32.09
CA ILE A 188 -16.46 7.15 -31.16
C ILE A 188 -16.85 8.62 -31.32
N LYS A 189 -16.91 9.12 -32.57
CA LYS A 189 -17.28 10.52 -32.85
C LYS A 189 -18.69 10.84 -32.34
N GLU A 190 -19.68 10.00 -32.64
CA GLU A 190 -21.07 10.20 -32.19
C GLU A 190 -21.18 10.15 -30.66
N THR A 191 -20.47 9.22 -30.02
CA THR A 191 -20.41 9.11 -28.56
C THR A 191 -19.81 10.34 -27.91
N LEU A 192 -18.67 10.82 -28.43
CA LEU A 192 -18.02 12.05 -27.94
C LEU A 192 -18.90 13.29 -28.19
N LEU A 193 -19.58 13.36 -29.32
CA LEU A 193 -20.52 14.44 -29.63
C LEU A 193 -21.69 14.45 -28.64
N ARG A 194 -22.25 13.28 -28.32
CA ARG A 194 -23.31 13.15 -27.30
C ARG A 194 -22.82 13.56 -25.92
N LYS A 195 -21.62 13.13 -25.50
CA LYS A 195 -20.99 13.55 -24.24
C LYS A 195 -20.77 15.08 -24.19
N TYR A 196 -20.35 15.69 -25.31
CA TYR A 196 -20.22 17.15 -25.43
C TYR A 196 -21.57 17.87 -25.30
N GLN A 197 -22.61 17.40 -25.98
CA GLN A 197 -23.95 18.00 -25.91
C GLN A 197 -24.52 17.93 -24.49
N LEU A 198 -24.39 16.79 -23.80
CA LEU A 198 -24.81 16.64 -22.39
C LEU A 198 -24.07 17.61 -21.48
N ARG A 199 -22.76 17.77 -21.68
CA ARG A 199 -21.95 18.75 -20.94
C ARG A 199 -22.41 20.18 -21.18
N LYS A 200 -22.64 20.56 -22.43
CA LYS A 200 -23.14 21.90 -22.81
C LYS A 200 -24.52 22.18 -22.20
N ALA A 201 -25.43 21.20 -22.26
CA ALA A 201 -26.75 21.30 -21.63
C ALA A 201 -26.64 21.47 -20.11
N ARG A 202 -25.74 20.74 -19.45
CA ARG A 202 -25.48 20.89 -18.01
C ARG A 202 -24.97 22.28 -17.67
N ILE A 203 -23.95 22.78 -18.39
CA ILE A 203 -23.39 24.14 -18.19
C ILE A 203 -24.49 25.21 -18.36
N ASN A 204 -25.35 25.07 -19.37
CA ASN A 204 -26.45 26.02 -19.58
C ASN A 204 -27.48 26.00 -18.44
N ASN A 205 -27.66 24.87 -17.75
CA ASN A 205 -28.63 24.73 -16.68
C ASN A 205 -28.12 25.28 -15.34
N ILE A 206 -26.87 24.95 -14.97
CA ILE A 206 -26.30 25.30 -13.65
C ILE A 206 -25.36 26.51 -13.70
N GLY A 207 -24.97 26.97 -14.89
CA GLY A 207 -23.95 28.02 -15.03
C GLY A 207 -22.53 27.48 -15.00
N TRP A 208 -21.58 28.28 -15.48
CA TRP A 208 -20.17 27.89 -15.60
C TRP A 208 -19.47 27.73 -14.25
N ASP A 209 -19.75 28.62 -13.29
CA ASP A 209 -19.09 28.63 -11.99
C ASP A 209 -19.48 27.42 -11.14
N ASP A 210 -20.76 27.08 -11.07
CA ASP A 210 -21.22 25.87 -10.36
C ASP A 210 -20.75 24.60 -11.06
N TYR A 211 -20.71 24.58 -12.40
CA TYR A 211 -20.09 23.48 -13.14
C TYR A 211 -18.62 23.30 -12.72
N LEU A 212 -17.80 24.36 -12.67
CA LEU A 212 -16.41 24.27 -12.22
C LEU A 212 -16.29 23.82 -10.75
N LYS A 213 -17.20 24.26 -9.89
CA LYS A 213 -17.24 23.85 -8.47
C LYS A 213 -17.41 22.33 -8.33
N GLU A 214 -18.26 21.69 -9.15
CA GLU A 214 -18.40 20.23 -9.17
C GLU A 214 -17.08 19.51 -9.50
N PHE A 215 -16.31 20.01 -10.48
CA PHE A 215 -15.00 19.42 -10.81
C PHE A 215 -13.97 19.65 -9.71
N ARG A 216 -13.99 20.83 -9.09
CA ARG A 216 -13.10 21.13 -7.96
C ARG A 216 -13.34 20.14 -6.83
N LEU A 217 -14.59 19.93 -6.42
CA LEU A 217 -14.94 18.98 -5.36
C LEU A 217 -14.45 17.56 -5.69
N LYS A 218 -14.62 17.12 -6.95
CA LYS A 218 -14.12 15.82 -7.41
C LYS A 218 -12.60 15.68 -7.39
N VAL A 219 -11.87 16.78 -7.61
CA VAL A 219 -10.40 16.80 -7.58
C VAL A 219 -9.89 16.97 -6.15
N GLU A 220 -10.65 17.61 -5.26
CA GLU A 220 -10.33 17.75 -3.83
C GLU A 220 -10.62 16.47 -3.05
N ASP A 221 -11.58 15.65 -3.49
CA ASP A 221 -11.82 14.31 -2.96
C ASP A 221 -10.69 13.36 -3.36
N ARG A 222 -9.64 13.34 -2.53
CA ARG A 222 -8.45 12.52 -2.72
C ARG A 222 -8.25 11.64 -1.50
N ASN A 223 -7.93 10.37 -1.75
CA ASN A 223 -7.51 9.48 -0.68
C ASN A 223 -5.99 9.65 -0.47
N PRO A 224 -5.54 10.21 0.67
CA PRO A 224 -4.12 10.36 0.95
C PRO A 224 -3.45 8.99 1.15
N PRO A 225 -2.15 8.85 0.85
CA PRO A 225 -1.42 7.66 1.25
C PRO A 225 -1.31 7.62 2.78
N VAL A 226 -1.59 6.45 3.37
CA VAL A 226 -1.48 6.19 4.81
C VAL A 226 -0.36 5.18 5.03
N ILE A 227 0.68 5.55 5.78
CA ILE A 227 1.86 4.71 6.01
C ILE A 227 2.00 4.43 7.50
N MET A 228 1.86 3.17 7.90
CA MET A 228 1.84 2.76 9.30
C MET A 228 2.97 1.80 9.67
N PHE A 229 3.60 2.04 10.81
CA PHE A 229 4.59 1.15 11.42
C PHE A 229 4.15 0.70 12.80
N GLY A 230 4.22 -0.61 13.05
CA GLY A 230 3.90 -1.20 14.34
C GLY A 230 4.99 -0.95 15.38
N ARG A 231 6.27 -0.89 14.99
CA ARG A 231 7.39 -0.64 15.92
C ARG A 231 7.92 0.78 15.80
N LYS A 232 9.17 0.93 15.38
CA LYS A 232 9.88 2.20 15.24
C LYS A 232 10.22 2.46 13.78
N VAL A 233 10.56 3.70 13.44
CA VAL A 233 11.10 4.08 12.13
C VAL A 233 12.44 4.79 12.33
N ARG A 234 13.37 4.66 11.37
CA ARG A 234 14.67 5.34 11.43
C ARG A 234 14.59 6.78 10.91
N ASP A 235 15.71 7.30 10.43
CA ASP A 235 15.88 8.71 10.11
C ASP A 235 15.05 9.11 8.87
N TYR A 236 14.70 10.40 8.78
CA TYR A 236 14.02 10.99 7.63
C TYR A 236 12.63 10.39 7.32
N PHE A 237 11.93 9.87 8.33
CA PHE A 237 10.54 9.43 8.16
C PHE A 237 9.68 10.58 7.61
N MET A 238 8.97 10.34 6.51
CA MET A 238 8.14 11.33 5.78
C MET A 238 8.89 12.57 5.29
N GLU A 239 10.17 12.42 4.93
CA GLU A 239 10.93 13.49 4.28
C GLU A 239 10.22 13.95 2.98
N TYR A 240 10.05 15.26 2.81
CA TYR A 240 9.37 15.90 1.66
C TYR A 240 7.93 15.41 1.38
N ALA A 241 7.23 14.86 2.38
CA ALA A 241 5.84 14.41 2.19
C ALA A 241 4.89 15.57 1.84
N GLN A 242 3.90 15.28 0.98
CA GLN A 242 2.96 16.27 0.43
C GLN A 242 1.50 15.79 0.53
N GLY A 243 0.97 15.62 1.73
CA GLY A 243 -0.41 15.20 1.98
C GLY A 243 -0.54 13.76 2.49
N THR A 244 0.57 13.09 2.76
CA THR A 244 0.63 11.75 3.37
C THR A 244 0.24 11.79 4.85
N ILE A 245 -0.32 10.69 5.32
CA ILE A 245 -0.54 10.45 6.75
C ILE A 245 0.40 9.35 7.23
N GLY A 246 1.31 9.65 8.14
CA GLY A 246 2.20 8.67 8.77
C GLY A 246 1.73 8.28 10.16
N ILE A 247 1.85 7.00 10.52
CA ILE A 247 1.51 6.51 11.85
C ILE A 247 2.61 5.60 12.38
N VAL A 248 3.02 5.80 13.62
CA VAL A 248 3.91 4.89 14.33
C VAL A 248 3.22 4.47 15.63
N LEU A 249 2.78 3.21 15.68
CA LEU A 249 2.02 2.65 16.80
C LEU A 249 2.91 2.33 18.00
N ASN A 250 4.21 2.14 17.79
CA ASN A 250 5.17 1.85 18.85
C ASN A 250 4.71 0.71 19.79
N VAL A 251 4.27 -0.44 19.25
CA VAL A 251 3.69 -1.58 19.99
C VAL A 251 4.52 -2.06 21.20
N TYR A 252 5.83 -1.78 21.19
CA TYR A 252 6.76 -2.17 22.27
C TYR A 252 7.03 -1.08 23.31
N ASP A 253 6.34 0.07 23.24
CA ASP A 253 6.54 1.20 24.15
C ASP A 253 8.02 1.62 24.22
N VAL A 254 8.74 1.66 23.08
CA VAL A 254 10.11 2.18 23.07
C VAL A 254 10.08 3.69 23.34
N GLU A 255 11.01 4.16 24.16
CA GLU A 255 11.07 5.56 24.63
C GLU A 255 11.02 6.55 23.47
N THR A 256 11.89 6.38 22.46
CA THR A 256 11.83 7.18 21.22
C THR A 256 11.69 6.29 19.99
N PRO A 257 10.49 6.23 19.36
CA PRO A 257 10.18 5.32 18.26
C PRO A 257 10.55 5.85 16.86
N VAL A 258 11.34 6.93 16.79
CA VAL A 258 11.71 7.59 15.53
C VAL A 258 13.20 7.93 15.49
N GLY A 259 13.79 7.98 14.30
CA GLY A 259 15.14 8.51 14.08
C GLY A 259 15.20 10.04 14.06
N TYR A 260 16.24 10.60 13.44
CA TYR A 260 16.44 12.04 13.25
C TYR A 260 15.72 12.58 12.01
N TYR A 261 15.55 13.90 11.94
CA TYR A 261 15.00 14.65 10.80
C TYR A 261 13.58 14.21 10.37
N VAL A 262 12.76 13.81 11.33
CA VAL A 262 11.35 13.40 11.12
C VAL A 262 10.58 14.52 10.43
N CYS A 263 9.90 14.19 9.34
CA CYS A 263 9.09 15.09 8.52
C CYS A 263 9.86 16.29 7.92
N SER A 264 11.20 16.18 7.77
CA SER A 264 11.99 17.25 7.15
C SER A 264 11.46 17.61 5.75
N GLY A 265 11.19 18.89 5.52
CA GLY A 265 10.66 19.38 4.24
C GLY A 265 9.21 18.99 3.93
N MET A 266 8.46 18.44 4.88
CA MET A 266 7.04 18.12 4.71
C MET A 266 6.23 19.41 4.51
N THR A 267 5.51 19.51 3.39
CA THR A 267 4.69 20.70 3.05
C THR A 267 3.21 20.53 3.31
N ALA A 268 2.72 19.29 3.37
CA ALA A 268 1.34 18.96 3.70
C ALA A 268 1.28 17.54 4.27
N GLY A 269 0.20 17.21 4.97
CA GLY A 269 0.03 15.92 5.64
C GLY A 269 0.21 16.02 7.15
N LYS A 270 0.19 14.86 7.81
CA LYS A 270 0.27 14.73 9.27
C LYS A 270 1.02 13.46 9.64
N ALA A 271 1.76 13.48 10.74
CA ALA A 271 2.28 12.26 11.35
C ALA A 271 1.69 12.09 12.77
N PHE A 272 1.29 10.87 13.11
CA PHE A 272 0.80 10.48 14.43
C PHE A 272 1.73 9.42 15.02
N ILE A 273 2.51 9.79 16.03
CA ILE A 273 3.55 8.91 16.57
C ILE A 273 3.33 8.73 18.08
N ARG A 274 3.18 7.48 18.51
CA ARG A 274 2.94 7.13 19.91
C ARG A 274 4.24 7.02 20.71
N GLY A 275 4.33 7.71 21.84
CA GLY A 275 5.54 7.74 22.69
C GLY A 275 6.31 9.06 22.57
N GLU A 276 7.44 9.19 23.24
CA GLU A 276 8.17 10.46 23.35
C GLU A 276 8.96 10.79 22.08
N ILE A 277 9.00 12.07 21.72
CA ILE A 277 9.73 12.57 20.56
C ILE A 277 10.51 13.83 20.98
N PRO A 278 11.83 13.74 21.16
CA PRO A 278 12.66 14.91 21.39
C PRO A 278 12.54 15.87 20.21
N LYS A 279 12.40 17.18 20.49
CA LYS A 279 12.19 18.21 19.47
C LYS A 279 13.34 18.27 18.46
N GLU A 280 14.55 17.90 18.88
CA GLU A 280 15.76 17.82 18.07
C GLU A 280 15.70 16.74 16.99
N ARG A 281 14.78 15.77 17.13
CA ARG A 281 14.53 14.75 16.09
C ARG A 281 13.63 15.24 14.97
N LEU A 282 12.97 16.38 15.13
CA LEU A 282 12.11 16.95 14.10
C LEU A 282 12.92 17.64 13.00
N GLY A 283 12.41 17.58 11.78
CA GLY A 283 12.88 18.42 10.70
C GLY A 283 12.61 19.91 10.95
N ILE A 284 13.28 20.76 10.18
CA ILE A 284 13.04 22.21 10.24
C ILE A 284 11.67 22.52 9.60
N ARG A 285 10.92 23.47 10.19
CA ARG A 285 9.55 23.89 9.78
C ARG A 285 8.47 22.81 9.92
N VAL A 286 8.67 21.86 10.82
CA VAL A 286 7.57 21.04 11.36
C VAL A 286 7.49 21.22 12.86
N GLY A 287 6.32 20.95 13.42
CA GLY A 287 6.09 21.12 14.85
C GLY A 287 4.94 20.26 15.35
N PHE A 288 4.86 20.17 16.67
CA PHE A 288 3.74 19.52 17.34
C PHE A 288 2.47 20.35 17.22
N ALA A 289 1.33 19.67 17.13
CA ALA A 289 0.00 20.27 17.17
C ALA A 289 -0.94 19.40 18.01
N GLU A 290 -2.01 19.99 18.50
CA GLU A 290 -3.04 19.27 19.26
C GLU A 290 -3.82 18.29 18.38
N LEU A 291 -4.14 17.13 18.95
CA LEU A 291 -5.05 16.16 18.35
C LEU A 291 -6.48 16.72 18.37
N THR A 292 -7.11 16.74 17.19
CA THR A 292 -8.54 17.02 17.08
C THR A 292 -9.35 15.73 17.28
N ASP A 293 -10.65 15.84 17.55
CA ASP A 293 -11.53 14.67 17.64
C ASP A 293 -11.51 13.82 16.36
N GLY A 294 -11.48 14.48 15.19
CA GLY A 294 -11.33 13.80 13.90
C GLY A 294 -9.99 13.08 13.75
N ASP A 295 -8.90 13.60 14.33
CA ASP A 295 -7.62 12.88 14.37
C ASP A 295 -7.72 11.64 15.29
N ARG A 296 -8.39 11.76 16.43
CA ARG A 296 -8.60 10.65 17.38
C ARG A 296 -9.43 9.52 16.77
N ASP A 297 -10.50 9.86 16.08
CA ASP A 297 -11.36 8.91 15.37
C ASP A 297 -10.58 8.23 14.25
N PHE A 298 -9.83 9.01 13.45
CA PHE A 298 -8.98 8.46 12.40
C PHE A 298 -7.92 7.50 12.96
N ILE A 299 -7.16 7.87 13.98
CA ILE A 299 -6.16 6.99 14.60
C ILE A 299 -6.81 5.71 15.14
N SER A 300 -8.01 5.81 15.72
CA SER A 300 -8.77 4.66 16.22
C SER A 300 -9.11 3.67 15.11
N GLU A 301 -9.61 4.16 13.98
CA GLU A 301 -9.89 3.34 12.80
C GLU A 301 -8.62 2.68 12.26
N GLN A 302 -7.51 3.41 12.23
CA GLN A 302 -6.24 2.88 11.77
C GLN A 302 -5.67 1.80 12.71
N ILE A 303 -5.79 1.96 14.04
CA ILE A 303 -5.41 0.93 15.03
C ILE A 303 -6.25 -0.34 14.82
N ILE A 304 -7.56 -0.21 14.67
CA ILE A 304 -8.46 -1.35 14.45
C ILE A 304 -8.14 -2.04 13.12
N GLY A 305 -7.92 -1.27 12.05
CA GLY A 305 -7.53 -1.80 10.74
C GLY A 305 -6.20 -2.53 10.78
N PHE A 306 -5.22 -1.97 11.49
CA PHE A 306 -3.92 -2.61 11.70
C PHE A 306 -4.04 -3.94 12.46
N TYR A 307 -4.81 -3.97 13.55
CA TYR A 307 -5.05 -5.20 14.29
C TYR A 307 -5.68 -6.28 13.41
N LYS A 308 -6.81 -5.97 12.77
CA LYS A 308 -7.53 -6.91 11.88
C LYS A 308 -6.66 -7.46 10.75
N THR A 309 -5.72 -6.66 10.25
CA THR A 309 -4.82 -7.07 9.17
C THR A 309 -3.87 -8.17 9.60
N PHE A 310 -3.37 -8.10 10.84
CA PHE A 310 -2.28 -8.92 11.33
C PHE A 310 -2.68 -9.96 12.39
N ASP A 311 -3.91 -9.91 12.90
CA ASP A 311 -4.40 -10.79 13.95
C ASP A 311 -4.25 -12.28 13.59
N GLY A 312 -3.51 -13.00 14.43
CA GLY A 312 -3.21 -14.42 14.26
C GLY A 312 -2.22 -14.74 13.13
N ARG A 313 -1.53 -13.74 12.58
CA ARG A 313 -0.62 -13.89 11.43
C ARG A 313 0.82 -13.53 11.72
N LEU A 314 1.13 -13.04 12.92
CA LEU A 314 2.47 -12.61 13.33
C LEU A 314 3.11 -13.63 14.27
N ALA A 315 4.40 -13.48 14.55
CA ALA A 315 5.07 -14.27 15.58
C ALA A 315 4.40 -14.07 16.95
N ASP A 316 4.26 -15.15 17.73
CA ASP A 316 3.54 -15.17 19.01
C ASP A 316 3.95 -14.04 19.96
N THR A 317 5.26 -13.76 20.02
CA THR A 317 5.81 -12.70 20.88
C THR A 317 5.36 -11.30 20.47
N TYR A 318 5.19 -11.06 19.17
CA TYR A 318 4.64 -9.80 18.68
C TYR A 318 3.13 -9.78 18.88
N GLN A 319 2.42 -10.86 18.51
CA GLN A 319 0.97 -10.95 18.64
C GLN A 319 0.52 -10.64 20.08
N ALA A 320 1.20 -11.20 21.09
CA ALA A 320 0.91 -10.91 22.49
C ALA A 320 1.04 -9.43 22.86
N ARG A 321 2.01 -8.70 22.28
CA ARG A 321 2.18 -7.26 22.49
C ARG A 321 1.11 -6.46 21.77
N LEU A 322 0.75 -6.85 20.56
CA LEU A 322 -0.32 -6.24 19.81
C LEU A 322 -1.68 -6.42 20.51
N ASP A 323 -1.96 -7.60 21.04
CA ASP A 323 -3.15 -7.87 21.85
C ASP A 323 -3.17 -7.03 23.13
N GLN A 324 -2.01 -6.83 23.78
CA GLN A 324 -1.89 -5.96 24.95
C GLN A 324 -2.21 -4.50 24.60
N LEU A 325 -1.72 -4.01 23.45
CA LEU A 325 -2.06 -2.68 22.94
C LEU A 325 -3.57 -2.54 22.70
N MET A 326 -4.20 -3.54 22.07
CA MET A 326 -5.64 -3.54 21.83
C MET A 326 -6.46 -3.59 23.11
N LYS A 327 -6.03 -4.36 24.12
CA LYS A 327 -6.66 -4.35 25.45
C LYS A 327 -6.61 -2.97 26.09
N ARG A 328 -5.46 -2.28 26.01
CA ARG A 328 -5.35 -0.88 26.48
C ARG A 328 -6.30 0.05 25.73
N PHE A 329 -6.33 -0.07 24.41
CA PHE A 329 -7.22 0.72 23.55
C PHE A 329 -8.70 0.55 23.90
N TYR A 330 -9.16 -0.70 24.11
CA TYR A 330 -10.57 -0.96 24.45
C TYR A 330 -10.93 -0.58 25.90
N ASN A 331 -9.99 -0.70 26.84
CA ASN A 331 -10.24 -0.35 28.24
C ASN A 331 -10.25 1.16 28.48
N ASN A 332 -9.31 1.89 27.88
CA ASN A 332 -9.21 3.34 28.02
C ASN A 332 -8.66 3.97 26.73
N ARG A 333 -9.57 4.17 25.77
CA ARG A 333 -9.24 4.72 24.45
C ARG A 333 -8.53 6.05 24.55
N ASP A 334 -9.09 7.00 25.30
CA ASP A 334 -8.60 8.38 25.29
C ASP A 334 -7.23 8.49 25.94
N GLU A 335 -6.98 7.75 27.03
CA GLU A 335 -5.65 7.65 27.65
C GLU A 335 -4.59 7.12 26.67
N LEU A 336 -4.92 6.10 25.86
CA LEU A 336 -3.99 5.62 24.85
C LEU A 336 -3.74 6.66 23.76
N LEU A 337 -4.80 7.32 23.27
CA LEU A 337 -4.70 8.33 22.22
C LEU A 337 -3.95 9.57 22.68
N ASP A 338 -4.01 9.92 23.96
CA ASP A 338 -3.23 11.02 24.56
C ASP A 338 -1.71 10.77 24.52
N THR A 339 -1.28 9.52 24.31
CA THR A 339 0.15 9.19 24.14
C THR A 339 0.65 9.42 22.70
N PHE A 340 -0.21 9.84 21.77
CA PHE A 340 0.19 10.19 20.41
C PHE A 340 0.57 11.66 20.28
N ASN A 341 1.73 11.89 19.66
CA ASN A 341 2.14 13.20 19.18
C ASN A 341 1.67 13.37 17.74
N LYS A 342 1.02 14.51 17.46
CA LYS A 342 0.71 14.94 16.09
C LYS A 342 1.76 15.94 15.63
N ILE A 343 2.38 15.63 14.49
CA ILE A 343 3.33 16.51 13.82
C ILE A 343 2.69 17.02 12.53
N VAL A 344 2.76 18.32 12.34
CA VAL A 344 2.27 19.00 11.14
C VAL A 344 3.32 19.95 10.60
N SER A 345 3.09 20.38 9.37
CA SER A 345 3.89 21.42 8.76
C SER A 345 3.64 22.77 9.45
N ALA A 346 4.73 23.48 9.80
CA ALA A 346 4.70 24.78 10.46
C ALA A 346 5.21 25.84 9.47
N PHE A 347 4.32 26.27 8.58
CA PHE A 347 4.55 27.38 7.64
C PHE A 347 3.79 28.63 8.05
#